data_AF-A0A6V7Y5N8-F1
#
_entry.id   AF-A0A6V7Y5N8-F1
#
_cell.length_a   1.000
_cell.length_b   1.000
_cell.length_c   1.000
_cell.angle_alpha   90.00
_cell.angle_beta   90.00
_cell.angle_gamma   90.00
#
_symmetry.space_group_name_H-M   'P 1'
#
loop_
_entity.id
_entity.type
_entity.pdbx_description
1 polymer ?
#
loop_
_entity_poly.entity_id
_entity_poly.type
_entity_poly.pdbx_seq_one_letter_code
_entity_poly.pdbx_strand_id
1 'polypeptide(L)'
;MQQVVRTPDCTLLYTDTDSLIFSHPIDNCPLQLGPHLGQFTDEYPDFKILEFCSGGAKQYGLKMEKKDEPNSEPVYVLKVRGMTLNWDAINNQGMRYDTFKEKVFNFAEGDYDPIIVSYPNFLRPSVKDGSVTTLPLKKIYKPYVGKGVVRPSDFSVLDFGFINL
;
A
#
# COMPACT_ATOMS: atom_id res chain seq x y z
N MET A 1 15.14 2.13 -9.60
CA MET A 1 15.28 1.34 -8.35
C MET A 1 16.71 1.34 -7.82
N GLN A 2 17.71 0.78 -8.54
CA GLN A 2 19.11 0.73 -8.03
C GLN A 2 19.70 2.11 -7.70
N GLN A 3 19.33 3.14 -8.45
CA GLN A 3 19.75 4.51 -8.18
C GLN A 3 19.34 4.97 -6.77
N VAL A 4 18.07 4.79 -6.39
CA VAL A 4 17.57 5.13 -5.04
C VAL A 4 18.31 4.37 -3.96
N VAL A 5 18.56 3.06 -4.15
CA VAL A 5 19.25 2.22 -3.16
C VAL A 5 20.72 2.62 -2.97
N ARG A 6 21.35 3.19 -4.00
CA ARG A 6 22.76 3.60 -3.98
C ARG A 6 22.97 5.04 -3.54
N THR A 7 21.94 5.88 -3.57
CA THR A 7 22.04 7.27 -3.14
C THR A 7 22.06 7.33 -1.60
N PRO A 8 23.04 8.03 -1.00
CA PRO A 8 23.07 8.26 0.44
C PRO A 8 21.76 8.90 0.95
N ASP A 9 21.37 8.54 2.17
CA ASP A 9 20.20 9.10 2.87
C ASP A 9 18.85 8.86 2.18
N CYS A 10 18.80 8.01 1.16
CA CYS A 10 17.57 7.54 0.53
C CYS A 10 17.17 6.17 1.07
N THR A 11 15.88 5.95 1.31
CA THR A 11 15.37 4.63 1.71
C THR A 11 14.26 4.19 0.76
N LEU A 12 14.46 3.04 0.11
CA LEU A 12 13.44 2.42 -0.73
C LEU A 12 12.38 1.75 0.17
N LEU A 13 11.12 2.17 0.06
CA LEU A 13 10.02 1.68 0.91
C LEU A 13 9.18 0.62 0.21
N TYR A 14 8.94 0.77 -1.09
CA TYR A 14 8.10 -0.14 -1.88
C TYR A 14 8.45 -0.11 -3.37
N THR A 15 8.24 -1.24 -4.05
CA THR A 15 8.34 -1.34 -5.51
C THR A 15 7.25 -2.26 -6.07
N ASP A 16 6.65 -1.87 -7.19
CA ASP A 16 5.79 -2.74 -7.99
C ASP A 16 5.93 -2.42 -9.47
N THR A 17 6.55 -3.35 -10.21
CA THR A 17 6.72 -3.32 -11.67
C THR A 17 7.44 -2.06 -12.17
N ASP A 18 6.72 -0.96 -12.32
CA ASP A 18 7.12 0.34 -12.85
C ASP A 18 6.94 1.49 -11.84
N SER A 19 6.42 1.22 -10.65
CA SER A 19 6.23 2.18 -9.56
C SER A 19 7.16 1.91 -8.38
N LEU A 20 7.53 2.96 -7.66
CA LEU A 20 8.24 2.86 -6.39
C LEU A 20 7.81 3.96 -5.41
N ILE A 21 7.94 3.66 -4.13
CA ILE A 21 7.78 4.63 -3.04
C ILE A 21 9.08 4.62 -2.26
N PHE A 22 9.64 5.80 -2.00
CA PHE A 22 10.92 5.94 -1.32
C PHE A 22 10.97 7.26 -0.56
N SER A 23 11.83 7.35 0.46
CA SER A 23 12.18 8.60 1.12
C SER A 23 13.52 9.10 0.61
N HIS A 24 13.69 10.43 0.61
CA HIS A 24 14.94 11.12 0.28
C HIS A 24 15.02 12.44 1.05
N PRO A 25 16.23 13.04 1.21
CA PRO A 25 16.37 14.36 1.82
C PRO A 25 15.64 15.44 1.01
N ILE A 26 15.16 16.49 1.69
CA ILE A 26 14.54 17.65 1.05
C ILE A 26 15.53 18.22 0.02
N ASP A 27 15.05 18.48 -1.19
CA ASP A 27 15.81 18.98 -2.36
C ASP A 27 16.85 18.02 -2.96
N ASN A 28 16.98 16.79 -2.46
CA ASN A 28 17.92 15.80 -2.98
C ASN A 28 17.20 14.56 -3.52
N CYS A 29 16.22 14.74 -4.41
CA CYS A 29 15.58 13.62 -5.09
C CYS A 29 16.56 12.99 -6.09
N PRO A 30 16.91 11.69 -5.94
CA PRO A 30 17.87 11.04 -6.83
C PRO A 30 17.31 10.74 -8.22
N LEU A 31 16.00 10.83 -8.43
CA LEU A 31 15.37 10.47 -9.70
C LEU A 31 15.06 11.72 -10.53
N GLN A 32 15.39 11.65 -11.82
CA GLN A 32 14.96 12.64 -12.79
C GLN A 32 13.55 12.32 -13.26
N LEU A 33 12.65 13.29 -13.11
CA LEU A 33 11.28 13.19 -13.58
C LEU A 33 11.15 13.73 -15.01
N GLY A 34 10.17 13.24 -15.76
CA GLY A 34 9.86 13.81 -17.07
C GLY A 34 8.63 13.20 -17.74
N PRO A 35 8.12 13.83 -18.80
CA PRO A 35 6.85 13.46 -19.44
C PRO A 35 6.99 12.39 -20.54
N HIS A 36 8.20 11.97 -20.89
CA HIS A 36 8.44 11.08 -22.02
C HIS A 36 8.39 9.60 -21.63
N LEU A 37 8.17 8.73 -22.63
CA LEU A 37 8.12 7.29 -22.43
C LEU A 37 9.41 6.77 -21.77
N GLY A 38 9.25 6.02 -20.67
CA GLY A 38 10.35 5.46 -19.90
C GLY A 38 10.92 6.39 -18.83
N GLN A 39 10.42 7.63 -18.71
CA GLN A 39 10.77 8.53 -17.61
C GLN A 39 9.84 8.29 -16.41
N PHE A 40 10.37 8.58 -15.21
CA PHE A 40 9.55 8.57 -14.00
C PHE A 40 8.67 9.83 -13.94
N THR A 41 7.44 9.66 -13.48
CA THR A 41 6.50 10.75 -13.22
C THR A 41 6.16 10.76 -11.73
N ASP A 42 5.97 11.94 -11.16
CA ASP A 42 5.39 12.06 -9.82
C ASP A 42 3.88 11.77 -9.90
N GLU A 43 3.41 10.71 -9.23
CA GLU A 43 1.99 10.31 -9.22
C GLU A 43 1.13 11.26 -8.37
N TYR A 44 1.73 11.94 -7.38
CA TYR A 44 1.02 12.83 -6.45
C TYR A 44 1.75 14.18 -6.32
N PRO A 45 1.89 14.96 -7.42
CA PRO A 45 2.73 16.16 -7.44
C PRO A 45 2.26 17.26 -6.48
N ASP A 46 0.96 17.35 -6.22
CA ASP A 46 0.38 18.37 -5.34
C ASP A 46 0.36 17.95 -3.86
N PHE A 47 0.82 16.74 -3.56
CA PHE A 47 0.74 16.16 -2.22
C PHE A 47 2.12 15.82 -1.67
N LYS A 48 2.24 15.93 -0.36
CA LYS A 48 3.36 15.43 0.42
C LYS A 48 2.90 14.19 1.18
N ILE A 49 3.60 13.08 1.01
CA ILE A 49 3.36 11.86 1.80
C ILE A 49 3.89 12.10 3.22
N LEU A 50 3.00 12.04 4.21
CA LEU A 50 3.32 12.15 5.63
C LEU A 50 3.62 10.79 6.25
N GLU A 51 2.82 9.77 5.89
CA GLU A 51 2.97 8.42 6.41
C GLU A 51 2.77 7.39 5.29
N PHE A 52 3.64 6.38 5.28
CA PHE A 52 3.55 5.21 4.43
C PHE A 52 3.39 3.97 5.30
N CYS A 53 2.47 3.07 4.93
CA CYS A 53 2.29 1.78 5.58
C CYS A 53 2.14 0.68 4.52
N SER A 54 2.83 -0.44 4.69
CA SER A 54 2.72 -1.60 3.78
C SER A 54 2.29 -2.85 4.54
N GLY A 55 1.27 -3.52 4.03
CA GLY A 55 0.89 -4.87 4.45
C GLY A 55 1.57 -5.96 3.62
N GLY A 56 2.59 -5.60 2.83
CA GLY A 56 3.32 -6.48 1.93
C GLY A 56 3.08 -6.17 0.45
N ALA A 57 3.30 -7.18 -0.40
CA ALA A 57 3.26 -6.99 -1.85
C ALA A 57 1.86 -6.59 -2.32
N LYS A 58 1.77 -5.48 -3.07
CA LYS A 58 0.54 -4.93 -3.66
C LYS A 58 -0.52 -4.52 -2.63
N GLN A 59 -0.06 -4.14 -1.44
CA GLN A 59 -0.87 -3.74 -0.29
C GLN A 59 -0.17 -2.59 0.43
N TYR A 60 -0.64 -1.35 0.20
CA TYR A 60 -0.09 -0.18 0.88
C TYR A 60 -1.13 0.91 1.10
N GLY A 61 -0.86 1.75 2.10
CA GLY A 61 -1.61 2.95 2.42
C GLY A 61 -0.69 4.17 2.48
N LEU A 62 -1.20 5.32 2.04
CA LEU A 62 -0.56 6.62 2.14
C LEU A 62 -1.47 7.56 2.93
N LYS A 63 -0.89 8.30 3.85
CA LYS A 63 -1.47 9.52 4.41
C LYS A 63 -0.71 10.69 3.84
N MET A 64 -1.44 11.63 3.25
CA MET A 64 -0.87 12.72 2.47
C MET A 64 -1.50 14.05 2.87
N GLU A 65 -0.78 15.12 2.62
CA GLU A 65 -1.22 16.49 2.84
C GLU A 65 -0.98 17.29 1.57
N LYS A 66 -1.85 18.25 1.25
CA LYS A 66 -1.64 19.12 0.10
C LYS A 66 -0.49 20.08 0.37
N LYS A 67 0.41 20.26 -0.62
CA LYS A 67 1.53 21.19 -0.52
C LYS A 67 1.08 22.65 -0.41
N ASP A 68 -0.02 23.00 -1.10
CA ASP A 68 -0.55 24.37 -1.14
C ASP A 68 -1.35 24.76 0.10
N GLU A 69 -1.84 23.78 0.86
CA GLU A 69 -2.64 23.99 2.07
C GLU A 69 -2.05 23.19 3.25
N PRO A 70 -0.90 23.62 3.79
CA PRO A 70 -0.32 22.99 4.97
C PRO A 70 -1.30 23.11 6.15
N ASN A 71 -1.51 22.02 6.88
CA ASN A 71 -2.51 21.80 7.94
C ASN A 71 -3.94 21.57 7.46
N SER A 72 -4.15 21.24 6.18
CA SER A 72 -5.44 20.73 5.71
C SER A 72 -5.72 19.32 6.23
N GLU A 73 -7.00 18.91 6.19
CA GLU A 73 -7.38 17.53 6.52
C GLU A 73 -6.60 16.53 5.65
N PRO A 74 -5.95 15.52 6.25
CA PRO A 74 -5.12 14.58 5.52
C PRO A 74 -5.95 13.79 4.49
N VAL A 75 -5.36 13.59 3.33
CA VAL A 75 -5.91 12.76 2.26
C VAL A 75 -5.30 11.36 2.35
N TYR A 76 -6.16 10.35 2.31
CA TYR A 76 -5.77 8.97 2.44
C TYR A 76 -5.90 8.22 1.11
N VAL A 77 -4.88 7.46 0.77
CA VAL A 77 -4.91 6.51 -0.35
C VAL A 77 -4.67 5.12 0.19
N LEU A 78 -5.53 4.18 -0.20
CA LEU A 78 -5.37 2.77 0.13
C LEU A 78 -5.36 1.96 -1.16
N LYS A 79 -4.40 1.05 -1.29
CA LYS A 79 -4.23 0.17 -2.45
C LYS A 79 -4.09 -1.26 -1.94
N VAL A 80 -5.16 -2.05 -2.08
CA VAL A 80 -5.21 -3.45 -1.64
C VAL A 80 -5.63 -4.31 -2.82
N ARG A 81 -4.67 -5.02 -3.42
CA ARG A 81 -4.96 -5.89 -4.56
C ARG A 81 -5.99 -6.96 -4.19
N GLY A 82 -6.93 -7.19 -5.10
CA GLY A 82 -7.95 -8.21 -4.93
C GLY A 82 -9.15 -7.75 -4.11
N MET A 83 -9.16 -6.51 -3.62
CA MET A 83 -10.33 -5.90 -2.97
C MET A 83 -10.85 -4.73 -3.78
N THR A 84 -12.17 -4.62 -3.87
CA THR A 84 -12.83 -3.45 -4.43
C THR A 84 -13.05 -2.46 -3.30
N LEU A 85 -12.43 -1.28 -3.39
CA LEU A 85 -12.55 -0.21 -2.40
C LEU A 85 -13.71 0.71 -2.78
N ASN A 86 -14.93 0.19 -2.67
CA ASN A 86 -16.13 1.00 -2.86
C ASN A 86 -16.49 1.75 -1.57
N TRP A 87 -17.45 2.68 -1.68
CA TRP A 87 -17.87 3.50 -0.54
C TRP A 87 -18.30 2.65 0.67
N ASP A 88 -19.00 1.53 0.45
CA ASP A 88 -19.47 0.66 1.52
C ASP A 88 -18.31 -0.07 2.24
N ALA A 89 -17.36 -0.63 1.48
CA ALA A 89 -16.18 -1.28 2.05
C ALA A 89 -15.35 -0.31 2.91
N ILE A 90 -15.18 0.92 2.43
CA ILE A 90 -14.42 1.96 3.13
C ILE A 90 -15.22 2.43 4.36
N ASN A 91 -16.50 2.82 4.19
CA ASN A 91 -17.22 3.54 5.23
C ASN A 91 -17.89 2.64 6.26
N ASN A 92 -18.40 1.47 5.87
CA ASN A 92 -19.19 0.61 6.74
C ASN A 92 -18.47 -0.68 7.15
N GLN A 93 -17.41 -1.08 6.44
CA GLN A 93 -16.74 -2.37 6.65
C GLN A 93 -15.28 -2.24 7.08
N GLY A 94 -14.82 -1.01 7.34
CA GLY A 94 -13.52 -0.76 7.96
C GLY A 94 -12.32 -1.00 7.04
N MET A 95 -12.46 -0.92 5.71
CA MET A 95 -11.30 -0.86 4.78
C MET A 95 -10.83 0.58 4.61
N ARG A 96 -10.33 1.19 5.69
CA ARG A 96 -9.77 2.54 5.72
C ARG A 96 -8.28 2.50 6.01
N TYR A 97 -7.59 3.63 5.86
CA TYR A 97 -6.16 3.70 6.16
C TYR A 97 -5.83 3.34 7.61
N ASP A 98 -6.56 3.89 8.58
CA ASP A 98 -6.24 3.69 10.01
C ASP A 98 -6.42 2.23 10.44
N THR A 99 -7.53 1.61 10.04
CA THR A 99 -7.80 0.19 10.32
C THR A 99 -6.84 -0.73 9.58
N PHE A 100 -6.48 -0.40 8.32
CA PHE A 100 -5.45 -1.13 7.58
C PHE A 100 -4.10 -1.07 8.33
N LYS A 101 -3.69 0.12 8.74
CA LYS A 101 -2.45 0.36 9.49
C LYS A 101 -2.45 -0.46 10.78
N GLU A 102 -3.52 -0.37 11.57
CA GLU A 102 -3.71 -1.17 12.78
C GLU A 102 -3.53 -2.67 12.51
N LYS A 103 -4.18 -3.22 11.48
CA LYS A 103 -4.03 -4.66 11.16
C LYS A 103 -2.61 -5.04 10.77
N VAL A 104 -1.88 -4.16 10.10
CA VAL A 104 -0.47 -4.37 9.76
C VAL A 104 0.40 -4.43 11.03
N PHE A 105 0.16 -3.54 12.00
CA PHE A 105 0.86 -3.57 13.29
C PHE A 105 0.52 -4.84 14.08
N ASN A 106 -0.76 -5.19 14.20
CA ASN A 106 -1.20 -6.41 14.88
C ASN A 106 -0.55 -7.66 14.26
N PHE A 107 -0.47 -7.72 12.92
CA PHE A 107 0.22 -8.81 12.23
C PHE A 107 1.70 -8.91 12.57
N ALA A 108 2.41 -7.78 12.69
CA ALA A 108 3.82 -7.75 13.05
C ALA A 108 4.06 -8.18 14.52
N GLU A 109 3.08 -7.96 15.39
CA GLU A 109 3.08 -8.44 16.79
C GLU A 109 2.68 -9.93 16.91
N GLY A 110 2.29 -10.56 15.79
CA GLY A 110 1.88 -11.97 15.74
C GLY A 110 0.39 -12.20 16.04
N ASP A 111 -0.41 -11.14 16.11
CA ASP A 111 -1.86 -11.23 16.28
C ASP A 111 -2.58 -11.50 14.95
N TYR A 112 -3.71 -12.20 15.03
CA TYR A 112 -4.56 -12.55 13.91
C TYR A 112 -5.88 -11.78 13.97
N ASP A 113 -5.90 -10.65 13.27
CA ASP A 113 -7.05 -9.74 13.26
C ASP A 113 -7.39 -9.29 11.82
N PRO A 114 -8.12 -10.10 11.05
CA PRO A 114 -8.42 -9.81 9.65
C PRO A 114 -9.59 -8.85 9.46
N ILE A 115 -9.58 -8.06 8.38
CA ILE A 115 -10.76 -7.29 7.96
C ILE A 115 -11.60 -8.15 7.00
N ILE A 116 -12.88 -8.33 7.30
CA ILE A 116 -13.80 -9.11 6.45
C ILE A 116 -14.68 -8.15 5.67
N VAL A 117 -14.61 -8.23 4.34
CA VAL A 117 -15.39 -7.40 3.42
C VAL A 117 -16.41 -8.25 2.69
N SER A 118 -17.68 -7.90 2.84
CA SER A 118 -18.82 -8.50 2.16
C SER A 118 -19.31 -7.61 1.02
N TYR A 119 -19.29 -8.15 -0.18
CA TYR A 119 -19.87 -7.55 -1.39
C TYR A 119 -21.22 -8.24 -1.66
N PRO A 120 -22.36 -7.65 -1.25
CA PRO A 120 -23.66 -8.33 -1.33
C PRO A 120 -24.10 -8.61 -2.77
N ASN A 121 -23.76 -7.72 -3.69
CA ASN A 121 -24.22 -7.75 -5.08
C ASN A 121 -23.06 -7.99 -6.06
N PHE A 122 -22.27 -9.05 -5.85
CA PHE A 122 -21.14 -9.36 -6.74
C PHE A 122 -21.58 -10.12 -7.99
N LEU A 123 -21.18 -9.63 -9.16
CA LEU A 123 -21.49 -10.25 -10.44
C LEU A 123 -20.57 -11.45 -10.69
N ARG A 124 -21.16 -12.62 -10.93
CA ARG A 124 -20.47 -13.85 -11.30
C ARG A 124 -20.87 -14.28 -12.73
N PRO A 125 -20.00 -14.05 -13.72
CA PRO A 125 -20.22 -14.57 -15.07
C PRO A 125 -19.94 -16.08 -15.11
N SER A 126 -20.81 -16.83 -15.80
CA SER A 126 -20.59 -18.23 -16.18
C SER A 126 -20.37 -18.30 -17.68
N VAL A 127 -19.14 -18.63 -18.10
CA VAL A 127 -18.82 -18.82 -19.53
C VAL A 127 -19.55 -20.03 -20.10
N LYS A 128 -19.73 -21.07 -19.29
CA LYS A 128 -20.41 -22.31 -19.69
C LYS A 128 -21.89 -22.08 -20.00
N ASP A 129 -22.56 -21.28 -19.16
CA ASP A 129 -24.00 -21.06 -19.24
C ASP A 129 -24.37 -19.77 -19.99
N GLY A 130 -23.36 -19.00 -20.45
CA GLY A 130 -23.56 -17.72 -21.13
C GLY A 130 -24.35 -16.70 -20.31
N SER A 131 -24.28 -16.78 -18.97
CA SER A 131 -25.13 -16.01 -18.06
C SER A 131 -24.32 -15.26 -17.00
N VAL A 132 -24.93 -14.24 -16.41
CA VAL A 132 -24.37 -13.48 -15.29
C VAL A 132 -25.35 -13.54 -14.13
N THR A 133 -24.88 -13.99 -12.97
CA THR A 133 -25.68 -14.06 -11.75
C THR A 133 -25.12 -13.12 -10.69
N THR A 134 -25.99 -12.59 -9.84
CA THR A 134 -25.56 -11.77 -8.70
C THR A 134 -25.56 -12.64 -7.45
N LEU A 135 -24.41 -12.76 -6.80
CA LEU A 135 -24.26 -13.54 -5.57
C LEU A 135 -23.38 -12.78 -4.57
N PRO A 136 -23.65 -12.88 -3.26
CA PRO A 136 -22.75 -12.32 -2.26
C PRO A 136 -21.34 -12.90 -2.36
N LEU A 137 -20.33 -12.04 -2.20
CA LEU A 137 -18.91 -12.43 -2.14
C LEU A 137 -18.31 -11.87 -0.85
N LYS A 138 -17.71 -12.74 -0.04
CA LYS A 138 -16.91 -12.32 1.11
C LYS A 138 -15.43 -12.45 0.78
N LYS A 139 -14.65 -11.44 1.13
CA LYS A 139 -13.18 -11.43 1.05
C LYS A 139 -12.61 -11.13 2.43
N ILE A 140 -11.45 -11.72 2.70
CA ILE A 140 -10.74 -11.55 3.96
C ILE A 140 -9.44 -10.83 3.63
N TYR A 141 -9.21 -9.70 4.28
CA TYR A 141 -7.97 -8.96 4.25
C TYR A 141 -7.09 -9.47 5.37
N LYS A 142 -5.86 -9.85 5.02
CA LYS A 142 -4.81 -10.15 5.97
C LYS A 142 -3.50 -9.60 5.40
N PRO A 143 -2.74 -8.82 6.18
CA PRO A 143 -1.36 -8.49 5.81
C PRO A 143 -0.56 -9.77 5.54
N TYR A 144 0.31 -9.71 4.54
CA TYR A 144 1.17 -10.84 4.19
C TYR A 144 2.52 -10.36 3.67
N VAL A 145 3.55 -10.58 4.47
CA VAL A 145 4.94 -10.30 4.12
C VAL A 145 5.63 -11.62 3.80
N GLY A 146 5.70 -11.96 2.52
CA GLY A 146 6.32 -13.21 2.05
C GLY A 146 7.74 -13.06 1.50
N LYS A 147 8.32 -11.85 1.57
CA LYS A 147 9.63 -11.54 0.98
C LYS A 147 10.70 -11.23 2.04
N GLY A 148 10.44 -11.57 3.28
CA GLY A 148 11.36 -11.33 4.39
C GLY A 148 10.71 -11.64 5.73
N VAL A 149 11.43 -11.34 6.80
CA VAL A 149 10.97 -11.44 8.19
C VAL A 149 10.75 -10.05 8.74
N VAL A 150 9.55 -9.80 9.27
CA VAL A 150 9.24 -8.54 9.94
C VAL A 150 9.91 -8.54 11.31
N ARG A 151 10.72 -7.52 11.60
CA ARG A 151 11.33 -7.33 12.91
C ARG A 151 10.34 -6.61 13.84
N PRO A 152 9.95 -7.19 15.00
CA PRO A 152 8.95 -6.57 15.87
C PRO A 152 9.38 -5.25 16.52
N SER A 153 10.69 -4.98 16.62
CA SER A 153 11.20 -3.80 17.34
C SER A 153 11.06 -2.50 16.55
N ASP A 154 11.19 -2.55 15.23
CA ASP A 154 11.24 -1.37 14.35
C ASP A 154 10.35 -1.51 13.09
N PHE A 155 9.62 -2.64 12.97
CA PHE A 155 8.77 -2.97 11.84
C PHE A 155 9.48 -3.01 10.48
N SER A 156 10.82 -3.11 10.49
CA SER A 156 11.60 -3.31 9.28
C SER A 156 11.42 -4.74 8.73
N VAL A 157 11.51 -4.89 7.41
CA VAL A 157 11.49 -6.19 6.76
C VAL A 157 12.92 -6.58 6.42
N LEU A 158 13.42 -7.64 7.05
CA LEU A 158 14.74 -8.20 6.78
C LEU A 158 14.64 -9.30 5.73
N ASP A 159 15.66 -9.39 4.88
CA ASP A 159 15.78 -10.51 3.94
C ASP A 159 15.93 -11.84 4.70
N PHE A 160 15.45 -12.92 4.09
CA PHE A 160 15.68 -14.25 4.63
C PHE A 160 17.18 -14.55 4.70
N GLY A 161 17.66 -14.96 5.87
CA GLY A 161 19.08 -15.24 6.10
C GLY A 161 19.92 -14.02 6.47
N PHE A 162 19.30 -12.88 6.82
CA PHE A 162 20.02 -11.76 7.44
C PHE A 162 20.69 -12.21 8.75
N ILE A 163 22.02 -12.22 8.77
CA ILE A 163 22.84 -12.52 9.96
C ILE A 163 23.28 -11.17 10.54
N ASN A 164 22.95 -10.90 11.80
CA ASN A 164 23.56 -9.77 12.53
C ASN A 164 25.06 -10.04 12.62
N LEU A 165 25.87 -9.31 11.85
CA LEU A 165 27.32 -9.22 12.01
C LEU A 165 27.65 -8.13 13.03
#